data_AF-A0A350NPU1-F1
#
_entry.id   AF-A0A350NPU1-F1
#
_cell.length_a   1.000
_cell.length_b   1.000
_cell.length_c   1.000
_cell.angle_alpha   90.00
_cell.angle_beta   90.00
_cell.angle_gamma   90.00
#
_symmetry.space_group_name_H-M   'P 1'
#
loop_
_entity.id
_entity.type
_entity.pdbx_description
1 polymer ?
#
loop_
_entity_poly.entity_id
_entity_poly.type
_entity_poly.pdbx_seq_one_letter_code
_entity_poly.pdbx_strand_id
1 'polypeptide(L)'
;MIDQSLRTLDSINEVSAMPFPQGIPVLKLISSQSLEKVGADYQEKHLARLGSAVQSQTVEGSHFIYQTGAAEIFNLTKAFLAKIQ
;
A
#
# COMPACT_ATOMS: atom_id res chain seq x y z
N MET A 1 -1.82 27.46 15.89
CA MET A 1 -0.88 26.53 15.21
C MET A 1 -0.71 25.23 15.99
N ILE A 2 -0.36 25.26 17.29
CA ILE A 2 -0.21 24.03 18.12
C ILE A 2 -1.50 23.20 18.20
N ASP A 3 -2.66 23.84 18.42
CA ASP A 3 -3.96 23.13 18.52
C ASP A 3 -4.36 22.43 17.21
N GLN A 4 -4.08 23.02 16.05
CA GLN A 4 -4.32 22.37 14.75
C GLN A 4 -3.41 21.15 14.54
N SER A 5 -2.14 21.25 14.94
CA SER A 5 -1.20 20.14 14.85
C SER A 5 -1.62 18.98 15.76
N LEU A 6 -2.08 19.26 16.98
CA LEU A 6 -2.56 18.24 17.92
C LEU A 6 -3.79 17.51 17.39
N ARG A 7 -4.81 18.23 16.91
CA ARG A 7 -6.00 17.63 16.31
C ARG A 7 -5.70 16.80 15.06
N THR A 8 -4.64 17.17 14.33
CA THR A 8 -4.18 16.40 13.16
C THR A 8 -3.57 15.07 13.61
N LEU A 9 -2.76 15.06 14.68
CA LEU A 9 -2.21 13.83 15.24
C LEU A 9 -3.29 12.91 15.80
N ASP A 10 -4.28 13.47 16.50
CA ASP A 10 -5.41 12.68 17.02
C ASP A 10 -6.19 12.01 15.89
N SER A 11 -6.50 12.77 14.82
CA SER A 11 -7.14 12.23 13.62
C SER A 11 -6.30 11.13 12.94
N ILE A 12 -4.98 11.33 12.82
CA ILE A 12 -4.08 10.33 12.22
C ILE A 12 -4.08 9.04 13.04
N ASN A 13 -4.00 9.16 14.37
CA ASN A 13 -3.97 8.01 15.27
C ASN A 13 -5.29 7.26 15.24
N GLU A 14 -6.42 7.97 15.28
CA GLU A 14 -7.76 7.39 15.19
C GLU A 14 -7.92 6.59 13.89
N VAL A 15 -7.64 7.21 12.74
CA VAL A 15 -7.78 6.56 11.43
C VAL A 15 -6.79 5.40 11.26
N SER A 16 -5.56 5.55 11.77
CA SER A 16 -4.55 4.48 11.69
C SER A 16 -4.92 3.25 12.51
N ALA A 17 -5.70 3.42 13.59
CA ALA A 17 -6.19 2.34 14.43
C ALA A 17 -7.40 1.61 13.84
N MET A 18 -8.06 2.18 12.82
CA MET A 18 -9.21 1.54 12.19
C MET A 18 -8.78 0.27 11.43
N PRO A 19 -9.52 -0.84 11.56
CA PRO A 19 -9.24 -2.05 10.79
C PRO A 19 -9.57 -1.84 9.32
N PHE A 20 -8.75 -2.38 8.43
CA PHE A 20 -9.08 -2.42 7.01
C PHE A 20 -10.21 -3.44 6.77
N PRO A 21 -11.19 -3.16 5.89
CA PRO A 21 -12.26 -4.10 5.59
C PRO A 21 -11.73 -5.40 4.97
N GLN A 22 -12.05 -6.55 5.58
CA GLN A 22 -11.43 -7.84 5.25
C GLN A 22 -11.92 -8.49 3.94
N GLY A 23 -12.99 -7.97 3.33
CA GLY A 23 -13.58 -8.50 2.10
C GLY A 23 -13.24 -7.72 0.83
N ILE A 24 -12.43 -6.67 0.94
CA ILE A 24 -12.07 -5.83 -0.21
C ILE A 24 -10.77 -6.37 -0.82
N PRO A 25 -10.77 -6.83 -2.08
CA PRO A 25 -9.54 -7.23 -2.76
C PRO A 25 -8.60 -6.03 -2.92
N VAL A 26 -7.33 -6.20 -2.56
CA VAL A 26 -6.33 -5.13 -2.67
C VAL A 26 -5.12 -5.62 -3.46
N LEU A 27 -4.71 -4.85 -4.46
CA LEU A 27 -3.40 -4.98 -5.08
C LEU A 27 -2.47 -3.90 -4.51
N LYS A 28 -1.45 -4.32 -3.76
CA LYS A 28 -0.40 -3.43 -3.25
C LYS A 28 0.83 -3.51 -4.15
N LEU A 29 1.21 -2.38 -4.74
CA LEU A 29 2.43 -2.26 -5.53
C LEU A 29 3.51 -1.58 -4.68
N ILE A 30 4.69 -2.20 -4.60
CA ILE A 30 5.80 -1.74 -3.78
C ILE A 30 6.97 -1.47 -4.71
N SER A 31 7.58 -0.29 -4.64
CA SER A 31 8.79 -0.06 -5.43
C SER A 31 9.99 -0.78 -4.83
N SER A 32 10.92 -1.25 -5.67
CA SER A 32 12.15 -1.91 -5.21
C SER A 32 12.95 -1.03 -4.25
N GLN A 33 13.12 0.27 -4.55
CA GLN A 33 13.82 1.19 -3.66
C GLN A 33 13.10 1.39 -2.32
N SER A 34 11.77 1.37 -2.28
CA SER A 34 11.03 1.48 -1.02
C SER A 34 11.15 0.20 -0.19
N LEU A 35 11.19 -0.97 -0.83
CA LEU A 35 11.43 -2.24 -0.15
C LEU A 35 12.82 -2.25 0.50
N GLU A 36 13.85 -1.82 -0.24
CA GLU A 36 15.23 -1.73 0.28
C GLU A 36 15.37 -0.73 1.44
N LYS A 37 14.75 0.45 1.32
CA LYS A 37 14.90 1.52 2.32
C LYS A 37 14.14 1.26 3.62
N VAL A 38 12.92 0.76 3.52
CA VAL A 38 12.02 0.61 4.68
C VAL A 38 12.11 -0.79 5.27
N GLY A 39 12.53 -1.77 4.47
CA GLY A 39 12.76 -3.15 4.90
C GLY A 39 11.51 -4.03 4.82
N ALA A 40 11.75 -5.35 4.86
CA ALA A 40 10.71 -6.38 4.72
C ALA A 40 9.69 -6.33 5.88
N ASP A 41 10.13 -6.23 7.12
CA ASP A 41 9.28 -6.20 8.32
C ASP A 41 8.17 -5.16 8.25
N TYR A 42 8.49 -3.96 7.77
CA TYR A 42 7.50 -2.90 7.61
C TYR A 42 6.46 -3.29 6.56
N GLN A 43 6.90 -3.84 5.43
CA GLN A 43 5.99 -4.24 4.36
C GLN A 43 5.09 -5.39 4.80
N GLU A 44 5.63 -6.37 5.53
CA GLU A 44 4.87 -7.49 6.11
C GLU A 44 3.79 -7.00 7.07
N LYS A 45 4.13 -6.13 8.03
CA LYS A 45 3.14 -5.52 8.95
C LYS A 45 2.06 -4.77 8.19
N HIS A 46 2.43 -4.05 7.13
CA HIS A 46 1.49 -3.28 6.34
C HIS A 46 0.58 -4.18 5.47
N LEU A 47 1.08 -5.33 5.00
CA LEU A 47 0.28 -6.33 4.30
C LEU A 47 -0.68 -7.03 5.27
N ALA A 48 -0.22 -7.39 6.47
CA ALA A 48 -1.07 -7.99 7.50
C ALA A 48 -2.27 -7.09 7.86
N ARG A 49 -2.08 -5.76 7.88
CA ARG A 49 -3.17 -4.80 8.10
C ARG A 49 -4.24 -4.82 7.00
N LEU A 50 -3.88 -5.16 5.76
CA LEU A 50 -4.80 -5.21 4.61
C LEU A 50 -5.63 -6.50 4.54
N GLY A 51 -5.32 -7.48 5.39
CA GLY A 51 -6.06 -8.75 5.48
C GLY A 51 -5.65 -9.79 4.43
N SER A 52 -6.36 -10.91 4.40
CA SER A 52 -6.01 -12.06 3.55
C SER A 52 -6.31 -11.91 2.06
N ALA A 53 -7.11 -10.90 1.68
CA ALA A 53 -7.47 -10.61 0.29
C ALA A 53 -6.45 -9.72 -0.44
N VAL A 54 -5.30 -9.43 0.18
CA VAL A 54 -4.24 -8.62 -0.41
C VAL A 54 -3.33 -9.47 -1.30
N GLN A 55 -2.99 -8.94 -2.47
CA GLN A 55 -1.87 -9.40 -3.29
C GLN A 55 -0.83 -8.29 -3.34
N SER A 56 0.45 -8.65 -3.25
CA SER A 56 1.55 -7.69 -3.34
C SER A 56 2.49 -8.01 -4.49
N GLN A 57 2.95 -6.98 -5.18
CA GLN A 57 3.97 -7.09 -6.23
C GLN A 57 5.03 -6.01 -6.05
N THR A 58 6.28 -6.37 -6.28
CA THR A 58 7.39 -5.42 -6.32
C THR A 58 7.59 -4.95 -7.76
N VAL A 59 7.61 -3.64 -7.96
CA VAL A 59 7.86 -2.99 -9.26
C VAL A 59 9.23 -2.32 -9.18
N GLU A 60 10.05 -2.48 -10.21
CA GLU A 60 11.38 -1.87 -10.24
C GLU A 60 11.26 -0.33 -10.31
N GLY A 61 11.94 0.37 -9.41
CA GLY A 61 12.06 1.82 -9.47
C GLY A 61 12.00 2.54 -8.12
N SER A 62 11.80 3.86 -8.21
CA SER A 62 11.76 4.76 -7.05
C SER A 62 10.38 4.81 -6.40
N HIS A 63 10.17 5.69 -5.41
CA HIS A 63 8.83 5.94 -4.87
C HIS A 63 7.81 6.36 -5.95
N PHE A 64 8.28 6.91 -7.06
CA PHE A 64 7.46 7.40 -8.17
C PHE A 64 7.25 6.36 -9.29
N ILE A 65 7.16 5.05 -8.96
CA ILE A 65 6.94 3.97 -9.95
C ILE A 65 5.75 4.22 -10.89
N TYR A 66 4.75 4.98 -10.46
CA TYR A 66 3.59 5.33 -11.30
C TYR A 66 3.91 6.29 -12.45
N GLN A 67 5.04 6.99 -12.40
CA GLN A 67 5.49 7.87 -13.49
C GLN A 67 6.27 7.10 -14.57
N THR A 68 7.02 6.06 -14.17
CA THR A 68 7.96 5.35 -15.07
C THR A 68 7.51 3.93 -15.41
N GLY A 69 6.75 3.28 -14.54
CA GLY A 69 6.31 1.89 -14.65
C GLY A 69 4.85 1.72 -15.07
N ALA A 70 4.22 2.74 -15.68
CA ALA A 70 2.79 2.75 -15.97
C ALA A 70 2.31 1.52 -16.75
N ALA A 71 3.09 1.04 -17.73
CA ALA A 71 2.75 -0.14 -18.52
C ALA A 71 2.76 -1.44 -17.68
N GLU A 72 3.76 -1.60 -16.81
CA GLU A 72 3.85 -2.75 -15.91
C GLU A 72 2.71 -2.72 -14.88
N ILE A 73 2.47 -1.56 -14.26
CA ILE A 73 1.36 -1.33 -13.31
C ILE A 73 0.02 -1.67 -13.96
N PHE A 74 -0.20 -1.24 -15.19
CA PHE A 74 -1.40 -1.58 -15.96
C PHE A 74 -1.56 -3.10 -16.11
N ASN A 75 -0.51 -3.81 -16.52
CA ASN A 75 -0.55 -5.25 -16.71
C ASN A 75 -0.81 -6.00 -15.40
N LEU A 76 -0.13 -5.61 -14.32
CA LEU A 76 -0.33 -6.18 -12.98
C LEU A 76 -1.76 -5.95 -12.49
N THR A 77 -2.29 -4.74 -12.70
CA THR A 77 -3.66 -4.40 -12.32
C THR A 77 -4.67 -5.20 -13.12
N LYS A 78 -4.49 -5.31 -14.45
CA LYS A 78 -5.36 -6.11 -15.30
C LYS A 78 -5.36 -7.59 -14.89
N ALA A 79 -4.20 -8.15 -14.61
CA ALA A 79 -4.05 -9.54 -14.16
C ALA A 79 -4.69 -9.77 -12.78
N PHE A 80 -4.62 -8.79 -11.88
CA PHE A 80 -5.30 -8.85 -10.58
C PHE A 80 -6.82 -8.80 -10.75
N LEU A 81 -7.34 -7.86 -11.55
CA LEU A 81 -8.76 -7.71 -11.79
C LEU A 81 -9.39 -8.97 -12.43
N ALA A 82 -8.67 -9.65 -13.32
CA ALA A 82 -9.14 -10.88 -13.94
C ALA A 82 -9.33 -12.06 -12.95
N LYS A 83 -8.74 -12.00 -11.75
CA LYS A 83 -8.86 -13.04 -10.71
C LYS A 83 -9.99 -12.81 -9.72
N ILE A 84 -10.56 -11.60 -9.70
CA ILE A 84 -11.61 -11.19 -8.75
C ILE A 84 -12.97 -11.04 -9.44
N GLN A 85 -13.03 -11.29 -10.75
CA GLN A 85 -14.26 -11.36 -11.55
C GLN A 85 -14.94 -12.72 -11.43
#